data_AF-A0A7S0MJF7-F1
#
_entry.id   AF-A0A7S0MJF7-F1
#
_cell.length_a   1.000
_cell.length_b   1.000
_cell.length_c   1.000
_cell.angle_alpha   90.00
_cell.angle_beta   90.00
_cell.angle_gamma   90.00
#
_symmetry.space_group_name_H-M   'P 1'
#
loop_
_entity.id
_entity.type
_entity.pdbx_description
1 polymer ?
#
loop_
_entity_poly.entity_id
_entity_poly.type
_entity_poly.pdbx_seq_one_letter_code
_entity_poly.pdbx_strand_id
1 'polypeptide(L)'
;TIEDVWTGMTFQFQNFKSRGPIILKSKELSEIMEALEDSQMQLGSMASNRYSAPFRTRLQSWIISLSTVSDMVEQWIAVQNLWIYMEAVFSSGDIAKQLPQEAKRFLSIDKSFMKITSKAFETPNCVECCCSNDLMKTILPHLTEQLELCQKSLSGYLETKRNQFPRFYFISDGVLLEILSQGSDPHAIVQHLQNVFDSLAAITFDRQKKNCATSMVANDAEAVTFTSAVELKGNVEDYLADVVRAMQDTLQDVCRECAGDCANTSCADIVQRFPAQICILSIQFAWTADNEDGLAKMKTDKNALANCNKKASSVLNELISMTVTELTKLNRTNVETLITIQVHQ
;
A
#
# COMPACT_ATOMS: atom_id res chain seq x y z
N THR A 1 2.98 -50.56 -4.12
CA THR A 1 4.40 -50.47 -3.68
C THR A 1 4.87 -49.03 -3.87
N ILE A 2 6.01 -48.61 -3.29
CA ILE A 2 6.55 -47.25 -3.51
C ILE A 2 6.65 -46.93 -5.00
N GLU A 3 7.05 -47.90 -5.82
CA GLU A 3 7.15 -47.72 -7.27
C GLU A 3 5.79 -47.52 -7.95
N ASP A 4 4.75 -48.23 -7.53
CA ASP A 4 3.40 -48.05 -8.08
C ASP A 4 2.85 -46.65 -7.79
N VAL A 5 3.20 -46.07 -6.62
CA VAL A 5 2.82 -44.70 -6.28
C VAL A 5 3.51 -43.72 -7.23
N TRP A 6 4.84 -43.82 -7.35
CA TRP A 6 5.64 -42.85 -8.10
C TRP A 6 5.56 -42.98 -9.62
N THR A 7 5.10 -44.12 -10.14
CA THR A 7 4.78 -44.28 -11.56
C THR A 7 3.49 -43.54 -11.95
N GLY A 8 2.54 -43.38 -11.01
CA GLY A 8 1.28 -42.65 -11.23
C GLY A 8 1.32 -41.16 -10.85
N MET A 9 2.30 -40.73 -10.05
CA MET A 9 2.40 -39.33 -9.60
C MET A 9 2.81 -38.39 -10.74
N THR A 10 1.94 -37.41 -11.03
CA THR A 10 2.11 -36.47 -12.14
C THR A 10 1.90 -35.03 -11.71
N PHE A 11 2.68 -34.10 -12.29
CA PHE A 11 2.47 -32.68 -12.12
C PHE A 11 1.18 -32.23 -12.81
N GLN A 12 0.40 -31.41 -12.12
CA GLN A 12 -0.80 -30.79 -12.67
C GLN A 12 -0.68 -29.27 -12.64
N PHE A 13 -1.19 -28.64 -13.71
CA PHE A 13 -1.11 -27.20 -13.91
C PHE A 13 -2.49 -26.54 -13.93
N GLN A 14 -2.56 -25.31 -13.44
CA GLN A 14 -3.73 -24.43 -13.51
C GLN A 14 -3.46 -23.21 -14.39
N ASN A 15 -4.54 -22.68 -14.96
CA ASN A 15 -4.51 -21.48 -15.77
C ASN A 15 -4.04 -20.26 -14.97
N PHE A 16 -3.19 -19.45 -15.59
CA PHE A 16 -2.74 -18.17 -15.05
C PHE A 16 -3.01 -17.05 -16.05
N LYS A 17 -3.94 -16.15 -15.68
CA LYS A 17 -4.37 -15.02 -16.50
C LYS A 17 -4.66 -15.48 -17.95
N SER A 18 -4.14 -14.77 -18.95
CA SER A 18 -4.24 -15.12 -20.37
C SER A 18 -3.12 -16.05 -20.86
N ARG A 19 -2.19 -16.48 -19.99
CA ARG A 19 -1.01 -17.28 -20.37
C ARG A 19 -1.27 -18.79 -20.43
N GLY A 20 -2.46 -19.24 -20.05
CA GLY A 20 -2.84 -20.67 -20.05
C GLY A 20 -2.31 -21.42 -18.83
N PRO A 21 -2.29 -22.76 -18.86
CA PRO A 21 -1.97 -23.58 -17.69
C PRO A 21 -0.47 -23.62 -17.48
N ILE A 22 0.07 -22.81 -16.57
CA ILE A 22 1.54 -22.70 -16.38
C ILE A 22 1.99 -22.77 -14.91
N ILE A 23 1.04 -22.77 -13.98
CA ILE A 23 1.28 -22.75 -12.54
C ILE A 23 0.94 -24.13 -11.99
N LEU A 24 1.82 -24.73 -11.19
CA LEU A 24 1.55 -25.97 -10.48
C LEU A 24 0.34 -25.78 -9.55
N LYS A 25 -0.64 -26.68 -9.64
CA LYS A 25 -1.83 -26.64 -8.79
C LYS A 25 -1.49 -26.95 -7.35
N SER A 26 -1.96 -26.10 -6.43
CA SER A 26 -1.63 -26.23 -5.00
C SER A 26 -2.11 -27.54 -4.36
N LYS A 27 -3.27 -28.08 -4.78
CA LYS A 27 -3.83 -29.30 -4.18
C LYS A 27 -2.97 -30.53 -4.52
N GLU A 28 -2.77 -30.78 -5.80
CA GLU A 28 -1.99 -31.93 -6.28
C GLU A 28 -0.52 -31.81 -5.86
N LEU A 29 0.00 -30.58 -5.77
CA LEU A 29 1.31 -30.32 -5.21
C LEU A 29 1.42 -30.73 -3.73
N SER A 30 0.41 -30.44 -2.90
CA SER A 30 0.40 -30.88 -1.50
C SER A 30 0.35 -32.40 -1.37
N GLU A 31 -0.41 -33.08 -2.24
CA GLU A 31 -0.46 -34.56 -2.30
C GLU A 31 0.90 -35.15 -2.70
N ILE A 32 1.62 -34.51 -3.63
CA ILE A 32 2.98 -34.92 -4.02
C ILE A 32 3.95 -34.76 -2.84
N MET A 33 3.91 -33.65 -2.10
CA MET A 33 4.82 -33.44 -0.97
C MET A 33 4.54 -34.40 0.19
N GLU A 34 3.26 -34.65 0.52
CA GLU A 34 2.89 -35.65 1.54
C GLU A 34 3.39 -37.05 1.13
N ALA A 35 3.20 -37.42 -0.15
CA ALA A 35 3.70 -38.69 -0.66
C ALA A 35 5.24 -38.79 -0.64
N LEU A 36 5.96 -37.68 -0.89
CA LEU A 36 7.41 -37.60 -0.80
C LEU A 36 7.88 -37.90 0.63
N GLU A 37 7.33 -37.20 1.61
CA GLU A 37 7.68 -37.38 3.03
C GLU A 37 7.45 -38.83 3.48
N ASP A 38 6.27 -39.39 3.18
CA ASP A 38 5.92 -40.77 3.52
C ASP A 38 6.85 -41.78 2.86
N SER A 39 7.11 -41.61 1.55
CA SER A 39 7.94 -42.54 0.79
C SER A 39 9.40 -42.48 1.23
N GLN A 40 9.93 -41.28 1.50
CA GLN A 40 11.30 -41.11 2.01
C GLN A 40 11.46 -41.72 3.41
N MET A 41 10.47 -41.53 4.30
CA MET A 41 10.48 -42.17 5.63
C MET A 41 10.47 -43.71 5.52
N GLN A 42 9.62 -44.26 4.64
CA GLN A 42 9.56 -45.71 4.40
C GLN A 42 10.88 -46.24 3.83
N LEU A 43 11.48 -45.57 2.83
CA LEU A 43 12.77 -45.94 2.26
C LEU A 43 13.90 -45.89 3.30
N GLY A 44 13.90 -44.87 4.16
CA GLY A 44 14.86 -44.74 5.27
C GLY A 44 14.75 -45.90 6.27
N SER A 45 13.52 -46.26 6.65
CA SER A 45 13.25 -47.42 7.51
C SER A 45 13.72 -48.72 6.86
N MET A 46 13.38 -48.94 5.58
CA MET A 46 13.82 -50.12 4.83
C MET A 46 15.34 -50.20 4.70
N ALA A 47 16.03 -49.08 4.50
CA ALA A 47 17.48 -49.03 4.42
C ALA A 47 18.17 -49.40 5.74
N SER A 48 17.54 -49.08 6.88
CA SER A 48 18.03 -49.46 8.22
C SER A 48 17.81 -50.93 8.58
N ASN A 49 16.95 -51.65 7.83
CA ASN A 49 16.61 -53.03 8.10
C ASN A 49 17.74 -53.98 7.68
N ARG A 50 18.10 -54.95 8.55
CA ARG A 50 19.12 -55.98 8.28
C ARG A 50 18.84 -56.82 7.03
N TYR A 51 17.58 -56.96 6.63
CA TYR A 51 17.17 -57.75 5.47
C TYR A 51 17.23 -56.96 4.14
N SER A 52 17.71 -55.71 4.16
CA SER A 52 17.78 -54.84 2.97
C SER A 52 18.88 -55.20 1.96
N ALA A 53 19.82 -56.08 2.35
CA ALA A 53 20.99 -56.45 1.55
C ALA A 53 20.66 -56.86 0.09
N PRO A 54 19.62 -57.66 -0.20
CA PRO A 54 19.33 -58.08 -1.58
C PRO A 54 18.84 -56.96 -2.51
N PHE A 55 18.33 -55.85 -1.96
CA PHE A 55 17.73 -54.75 -2.72
C PHE A 55 18.37 -53.38 -2.42
N ARG A 56 19.56 -53.38 -1.83
CA ARG A 56 20.27 -52.17 -1.39
C ARG A 56 20.52 -51.16 -2.52
N THR A 57 20.93 -51.63 -3.69
CA THR A 57 21.15 -50.76 -4.86
C THR A 57 19.87 -50.08 -5.31
N ARG A 58 18.75 -50.83 -5.33
CA ARG A 58 17.42 -50.31 -5.70
C ARG A 58 16.87 -49.34 -4.65
N LEU A 59 17.10 -49.61 -3.37
CA LEU A 59 16.76 -48.67 -2.30
C LEU A 59 17.53 -47.36 -2.46
N GLN A 60 18.84 -47.42 -2.68
CA GLN A 60 19.66 -46.23 -2.86
C GLN A 60 19.23 -45.42 -4.08
N SER A 61 18.91 -46.05 -5.22
CA SER A 61 18.43 -45.31 -6.40
C SER A 61 17.12 -44.58 -6.12
N TRP A 62 16.18 -45.20 -5.40
CA TRP A 62 14.92 -44.55 -5.03
C TRP A 62 15.11 -43.44 -3.99
N ILE A 63 15.98 -43.62 -3.00
CA ILE A 63 16.31 -42.57 -2.02
C ILE A 63 16.87 -41.34 -2.74
N ILE A 64 17.83 -41.53 -3.64
CA ILE A 64 18.43 -40.42 -4.41
C ILE A 64 17.37 -39.76 -5.31
N SER A 65 16.54 -40.56 -5.98
CA SER A 65 15.51 -40.04 -6.89
C SER A 65 14.46 -39.21 -6.15
N LEU A 66 13.91 -39.73 -5.04
CA LEU A 66 12.89 -39.00 -4.28
C LEU A 66 13.47 -37.80 -3.52
N SER A 67 14.72 -37.85 -3.07
CA SER A 67 15.42 -36.67 -2.56
C SER A 67 15.52 -35.59 -3.63
N THR A 68 15.95 -35.97 -4.85
CA THR A 68 16.06 -35.04 -5.98
C THR A 68 14.71 -34.42 -6.33
N VAL A 69 13.64 -35.22 -6.35
CA VAL A 69 12.28 -34.73 -6.63
C VAL A 69 11.85 -33.73 -5.54
N SER A 70 12.09 -34.03 -4.26
CA SER A 70 11.75 -33.14 -3.14
C SER A 70 12.43 -31.78 -3.29
N ASP A 71 13.75 -31.76 -3.43
CA ASP A 71 14.54 -30.53 -3.56
C ASP A 71 14.07 -29.68 -4.75
N MET A 72 13.78 -30.33 -5.89
CA MET A 72 13.28 -29.64 -7.08
C MET A 72 11.88 -29.08 -6.92
N VAL A 73 10.97 -29.84 -6.30
CA VAL A 73 9.59 -29.40 -6.11
C VAL A 73 9.55 -28.19 -5.18
N GLU A 74 10.26 -28.23 -4.06
CA GLU A 74 10.40 -27.09 -3.14
C GLU A 74 10.97 -25.86 -3.86
N GLN A 75 12.04 -26.05 -4.65
CA GLN A 75 12.65 -24.98 -5.40
C GLN A 75 11.72 -24.40 -6.48
N TRP A 76 10.97 -25.25 -7.19
CA TRP A 76 9.99 -24.81 -8.17
C TRP A 76 8.90 -24.00 -7.50
N ILE A 77 8.37 -24.44 -6.35
CA ILE A 77 7.37 -23.67 -5.60
C ILE A 77 7.90 -22.26 -5.27
N ALA A 78 9.12 -22.17 -4.75
CA ALA A 78 9.74 -20.88 -4.43
C ALA A 78 9.90 -19.99 -5.68
N VAL A 79 10.45 -20.54 -6.77
CA VAL A 79 10.60 -19.85 -8.07
C VAL A 79 9.24 -19.39 -8.61
N GLN A 80 8.23 -20.24 -8.55
CA GLN A 80 6.88 -19.95 -9.05
C GLN A 80 6.24 -18.80 -8.27
N ASN A 81 6.30 -18.82 -6.95
CA ASN A 81 5.73 -17.78 -6.11
C ASN A 81 6.39 -16.42 -6.38
N LEU A 82 7.73 -16.41 -6.48
CA LEU A 82 8.47 -15.18 -6.77
C LEU A 82 8.28 -14.71 -8.22
N TRP A 83 8.16 -15.64 -9.17
CA TRP A 83 7.82 -15.33 -10.56
C TRP A 83 6.43 -14.70 -10.68
N ILE A 84 5.41 -15.23 -10.00
CA ILE A 84 4.05 -14.66 -10.00
C ILE A 84 4.07 -13.22 -9.48
N TYR A 85 4.79 -12.98 -8.38
CA TYR A 85 4.93 -11.65 -7.80
C TYR A 85 5.65 -10.68 -8.75
N MET A 86 6.78 -11.09 -9.33
CA MET A 86 7.53 -10.29 -10.30
C MET A 86 6.73 -10.06 -11.59
N GLU A 87 5.92 -11.03 -12.02
CA GLU A 87 5.03 -10.89 -13.18
C GLU A 87 4.01 -9.78 -12.94
N ALA A 88 3.39 -9.73 -11.75
CA ALA A 88 2.47 -8.67 -11.40
C ALA A 88 3.14 -7.28 -11.38
N VAL A 89 4.39 -7.20 -10.89
CA VAL A 89 5.15 -5.93 -10.80
C VAL A 89 5.59 -5.42 -12.17
N PHE A 90 6.09 -6.30 -13.05
CA PHE A 90 6.70 -5.88 -14.32
C PHE A 90 5.77 -5.96 -15.54
N SER A 91 4.61 -6.63 -15.44
CA SER A 91 3.68 -6.77 -16.58
C SER A 91 2.72 -5.59 -16.72
N SER A 92 2.55 -4.77 -15.68
CA SER A 92 1.65 -3.61 -15.70
C SER A 92 2.27 -2.41 -15.01
N GLY A 93 2.13 -1.25 -15.64
CA GLY A 93 2.40 0.04 -15.01
C GLY A 93 3.79 0.61 -15.26
N ASP A 94 4.08 1.70 -14.55
CA ASP A 94 5.26 2.52 -14.76
C ASP A 94 6.55 1.94 -14.14
N ILE A 95 6.44 0.94 -13.27
CA ILE A 95 7.59 0.33 -12.59
C ILE A 95 8.58 -0.27 -13.60
N ALA A 96 8.10 -0.93 -14.65
CA ALA A 96 8.98 -1.49 -15.68
C ALA A 96 9.77 -0.40 -16.44
N LYS A 97 9.22 0.82 -16.54
CA LYS A 97 9.93 1.98 -17.13
C LYS A 97 10.98 2.54 -16.19
N GLN A 98 10.72 2.49 -14.88
CA GLN A 98 11.63 2.97 -13.82
C GLN A 98 12.77 1.98 -13.56
N LEU A 99 12.53 0.67 -13.79
CA LEU A 99 13.51 -0.42 -13.60
C LEU A 99 13.72 -1.21 -14.91
N PRO A 100 14.28 -0.58 -15.97
CA PRO A 100 14.35 -1.20 -17.30
C PRO A 100 15.32 -2.38 -17.38
N GLN A 101 16.40 -2.36 -16.59
CA GLN A 101 17.34 -3.48 -16.53
C GLN A 101 16.66 -4.73 -15.94
N GLU A 102 15.90 -4.55 -14.87
CA GLU A 102 15.22 -5.63 -14.16
C GLU A 102 13.99 -6.11 -14.93
N ALA A 103 13.28 -5.23 -15.62
CA ALA A 103 12.24 -5.63 -16.57
C ALA A 103 12.83 -6.51 -17.69
N LYS A 104 13.98 -6.14 -18.27
CA LYS A 104 14.67 -6.95 -19.28
C LYS A 104 15.15 -8.29 -18.71
N ARG A 105 15.67 -8.30 -17.49
CA ARG A 105 16.07 -9.53 -16.78
C ARG A 105 14.86 -10.43 -16.58
N PHE A 106 13.75 -9.88 -16.11
CA PHE A 106 12.50 -10.61 -15.90
C PHE A 106 11.97 -11.26 -17.18
N LEU A 107 12.07 -10.60 -18.35
CA LEU A 107 11.72 -11.23 -19.63
C LEU A 107 12.57 -12.46 -19.96
N SER A 108 13.85 -12.49 -19.53
CA SER A 108 14.70 -13.67 -19.69
C SER A 108 14.30 -14.78 -18.72
N ILE A 109 14.01 -14.42 -17.46
CA ILE A 109 13.47 -15.32 -16.44
C ILE A 109 12.17 -15.95 -16.94
N ASP A 110 11.26 -15.15 -17.48
CA ASP A 110 9.97 -15.58 -18.00
C ASP A 110 10.11 -16.65 -19.09
N LYS A 111 11.00 -16.43 -20.06
CA LYS A 111 11.29 -17.44 -21.11
C LYS A 111 11.83 -18.75 -20.53
N SER A 112 12.72 -18.66 -19.55
CA SER A 112 13.28 -19.84 -18.88
C SER A 112 12.24 -20.57 -18.03
N PHE A 113 11.34 -19.83 -17.37
CA PHE A 113 10.20 -20.39 -16.64
C PHE A 113 9.23 -21.11 -17.58
N MET A 114 8.86 -20.51 -18.72
CA MET A 114 8.03 -21.18 -19.74
C MET A 114 8.69 -22.47 -20.26
N LYS A 115 10.03 -22.49 -20.41
CA LYS A 115 10.77 -23.66 -20.88
C LYS A 115 10.67 -24.85 -19.90
N ILE A 116 10.80 -24.60 -18.59
CA ILE A 116 10.65 -25.67 -17.59
C ILE A 116 9.20 -26.16 -17.54
N THR A 117 8.23 -25.26 -17.59
CA THR A 117 6.81 -25.62 -17.61
C THR A 117 6.47 -26.46 -18.83
N SER A 118 6.91 -26.07 -20.03
CA SER A 118 6.71 -26.85 -21.27
C SER A 118 7.31 -28.25 -21.15
N LYS A 119 8.49 -28.38 -20.51
CA LYS A 119 9.12 -29.69 -20.34
C LYS A 119 8.32 -30.59 -19.41
N ALA A 120 7.75 -30.05 -18.33
CA ALA A 120 6.87 -30.82 -17.45
C ALA A 120 5.52 -31.17 -18.08
N PHE A 121 5.05 -30.41 -19.08
CA PHE A 121 3.91 -30.84 -19.88
C PHE A 121 4.21 -32.05 -20.76
N GLU A 122 5.39 -32.08 -21.39
CA GLU A 122 5.83 -33.22 -22.19
C GLU A 122 6.09 -34.48 -21.34
N THR A 123 6.58 -34.27 -20.12
CA THR A 123 6.96 -35.33 -19.19
C THR A 123 6.27 -35.09 -17.85
N PRO A 124 4.98 -35.45 -17.71
CA PRO A 124 4.19 -35.09 -16.53
C PRO A 124 4.54 -35.90 -15.29
N ASN A 125 5.13 -37.10 -15.42
CA ASN A 125 5.52 -37.90 -14.26
C ASN A 125 6.59 -37.16 -13.43
N CYS A 126 6.37 -37.04 -12.12
CA CYS A 126 7.23 -36.23 -11.24
C CYS A 126 8.67 -36.73 -11.22
N VAL A 127 8.87 -38.05 -11.09
CA VAL A 127 10.20 -38.66 -11.04
C VAL A 127 10.90 -38.53 -12.39
N GLU A 128 10.20 -38.82 -13.48
CA GLU A 128 10.78 -38.71 -14.82
C GLU A 128 11.13 -37.27 -15.18
N CYS A 129 10.28 -36.30 -14.84
CA CYS A 129 10.52 -34.89 -15.07
C CYS A 129 11.76 -34.37 -14.33
N CYS A 130 11.94 -34.81 -13.07
CA CYS A 130 13.01 -34.33 -12.19
C CYS A 130 14.33 -35.10 -12.37
N CYS A 131 14.27 -36.39 -12.67
CA CYS A 131 15.46 -37.25 -12.66
C CYS A 131 16.00 -37.58 -14.06
N SER A 132 15.18 -37.56 -15.11
CA SER A 132 15.61 -38.03 -16.45
C SER A 132 16.50 -37.05 -17.20
N ASN A 133 16.47 -35.77 -16.85
CA ASN A 133 17.30 -34.74 -17.50
C ASN A 133 17.73 -33.67 -16.47
N ASP A 134 18.98 -33.24 -16.56
CA ASP A 134 19.54 -32.18 -15.71
C ASP A 134 19.04 -30.77 -16.06
N LEU A 135 18.12 -30.63 -17.03
CA LEU A 135 17.49 -29.35 -17.38
C LEU A 135 16.90 -28.65 -16.15
N MET A 136 16.07 -29.36 -15.37
CA MET A 136 15.44 -28.79 -14.16
C MET A 136 16.50 -28.44 -13.10
N LYS A 137 17.46 -29.34 -12.87
CA LYS A 137 18.59 -29.12 -11.94
C LYS A 137 19.42 -27.89 -12.27
N THR A 138 19.49 -27.54 -13.55
CA THR A 138 20.31 -26.41 -14.02
C THR A 138 19.51 -25.12 -14.04
N ILE A 139 18.26 -25.15 -14.53
CA ILE A 139 17.46 -23.95 -14.75
C ILE A 139 16.84 -23.44 -13.45
N LEU A 140 16.33 -24.31 -12.57
CA LEU A 140 15.67 -23.87 -11.33
C LEU A 140 16.60 -23.05 -10.42
N PRO A 141 17.84 -23.47 -10.11
CA PRO A 141 18.77 -22.64 -9.33
C PRO A 141 19.10 -21.30 -9.99
N HIS A 142 19.26 -21.30 -11.32
CA HIS A 142 19.50 -20.06 -12.05
C HIS A 142 18.29 -19.12 -11.97
N LEU A 143 17.06 -19.64 -12.10
CA LEU A 143 15.84 -18.86 -11.94
C LEU A 143 15.74 -18.26 -10.54
N THR A 144 16.03 -19.05 -9.49
CA THR A 144 16.06 -18.57 -8.10
C THR A 144 16.99 -17.38 -7.96
N GLU A 145 18.25 -17.52 -8.38
CA GLU A 145 19.25 -16.45 -8.28
C GLU A 145 18.81 -15.18 -9.03
N GLN A 146 18.32 -15.33 -10.28
CA GLN A 146 17.90 -14.18 -11.07
C GLN A 146 16.67 -13.47 -10.49
N LEU A 147 15.72 -14.24 -9.94
CA LEU A 147 14.54 -13.69 -9.27
C LEU A 147 14.89 -12.97 -7.96
N GLU A 148 15.82 -13.50 -7.16
CA GLU A 148 16.31 -12.85 -5.95
C GLU A 148 17.01 -11.52 -6.25
N LEU A 149 17.78 -11.45 -7.35
CA LEU A 149 18.37 -10.19 -7.82
C LEU A 149 17.32 -9.16 -8.21
N CYS A 150 16.25 -9.57 -8.90
CA CYS A 150 15.11 -8.71 -9.20
C CYS A 150 14.44 -8.22 -7.90
N GLN A 151 14.18 -9.13 -6.96
CA GLN A 151 13.54 -8.82 -5.69
C GLN A 151 14.36 -7.81 -4.89
N LYS A 152 15.67 -8.03 -4.75
CA LYS A 152 16.57 -7.12 -4.03
C LYS A 152 16.58 -5.73 -4.66
N SER A 153 16.60 -5.66 -5.98
CA SER A 153 16.58 -4.38 -6.72
C SER A 153 15.25 -3.66 -6.54
N LEU A 154 14.13 -4.40 -6.57
CA LEU A 154 12.81 -3.87 -6.28
C LEU A 154 12.71 -3.32 -4.85
N SER A 155 13.17 -4.07 -3.84
CA SER A 155 13.18 -3.60 -2.45
C SER A 155 14.00 -2.33 -2.28
N GLY A 156 15.19 -2.25 -2.89
CA GLY A 156 16.00 -1.03 -2.87
C GLY A 156 15.33 0.16 -3.57
N TYR A 157 14.61 -0.09 -4.66
CA TYR A 157 13.82 0.93 -5.35
C TYR A 157 12.66 1.44 -4.48
N LEU A 158 11.89 0.55 -3.86
CA LEU A 158 10.81 0.93 -2.95
C LEU A 158 11.32 1.75 -1.77
N GLU A 159 12.47 1.36 -1.20
CA GLU A 159 13.10 2.11 -0.12
C GLU A 159 13.53 3.52 -0.55
N THR A 160 14.03 3.66 -1.79
CA THR A 160 14.35 4.98 -2.35
C THR A 160 13.10 5.86 -2.46
N LYS A 161 11.97 5.29 -2.89
CA LYS A 161 10.69 6.01 -2.97
C LYS A 161 10.15 6.40 -1.59
N ARG A 162 10.30 5.53 -0.58
CA ARG A 162 9.94 5.85 0.81
C ARG A 162 10.76 6.99 1.39
N ASN A 163 12.06 7.02 1.13
CA ASN A 163 12.92 8.11 1.58
C ASN A 163 12.56 9.45 0.93
N GLN A 164 12.09 9.44 -0.31
CA GLN A 164 11.64 10.65 -1.02
C GLN A 164 10.30 11.16 -0.49
N PHE A 165 9.36 10.26 -0.18
CA PHE A 165 8.09 10.60 0.43
C PHE A 165 7.79 9.71 1.66
N PRO A 166 8.20 10.15 2.86
CA PRO A 166 8.15 9.34 4.08
C PRO A 166 6.77 8.82 4.48
N ARG A 167 5.68 9.39 3.95
CA ARG A 167 4.33 8.86 4.19
C ARG A 167 4.15 7.43 3.62
N PHE A 168 4.97 7.04 2.64
CA PHE A 168 4.98 5.66 2.14
C PHE A 168 5.49 4.61 3.14
N TYR A 169 6.05 5.00 4.29
CA TYR A 169 6.35 4.05 5.37
C TYR A 169 5.09 3.55 6.08
N PHE A 170 3.95 4.23 5.96
CA PHE A 170 2.69 3.83 6.62
C PHE A 170 1.85 2.83 5.80
N ILE A 171 2.29 2.49 4.58
CA ILE A 171 1.58 1.57 3.69
C ILE A 171 2.42 0.31 3.42
N SER A 172 1.74 -0.78 3.10
CA SER A 172 2.39 -2.04 2.72
C SER A 172 3.08 -1.93 1.35
N ASP A 173 4.03 -2.82 1.08
CA ASP A 173 4.68 -2.94 -0.23
C ASP A 173 3.66 -3.11 -1.37
N GLY A 174 2.58 -3.87 -1.14
CA GLY A 174 1.52 -4.09 -2.13
C GLY A 174 0.83 -2.80 -2.54
N VAL A 175 0.36 -2.00 -1.57
CA VAL A 175 -0.30 -0.71 -1.85
C VAL A 175 0.68 0.27 -2.48
N LEU A 176 1.94 0.30 -2.02
CA LEU A 176 2.96 1.16 -2.61
C LEU A 176 3.22 0.79 -4.08
N LEU A 177 3.26 -0.49 -4.42
CA LEU A 177 3.40 -0.95 -5.80
C LEU A 177 2.20 -0.56 -6.67
N GLU A 178 0.98 -0.65 -6.14
CA GLU A 178 -0.22 -0.18 -6.85
C GLU A 178 -0.13 1.32 -7.18
N ILE A 179 0.26 2.14 -6.20
CA ILE A 179 0.48 3.59 -6.38
C ILE A 179 1.57 3.85 -7.42
N LEU A 180 2.73 3.20 -7.30
CA LEU A 180 3.86 3.40 -8.21
C LEU A 180 3.58 2.89 -9.63
N SER A 181 2.76 1.85 -9.77
CA SER A 181 2.36 1.29 -11.07
C SER A 181 1.47 2.25 -11.86
N GLN A 182 0.69 3.09 -11.16
CA GLN A 182 -0.26 4.05 -11.73
C GLN A 182 0.20 5.51 -11.54
N GLY A 183 1.46 5.73 -11.16
CA GLY A 183 1.97 7.06 -10.78
C GLY A 183 1.94 8.11 -11.89
N SER A 184 1.84 7.73 -13.17
CA SER A 184 1.65 8.67 -14.27
C SER A 184 0.21 9.19 -14.44
N ASP A 185 -0.78 8.57 -13.80
CA ASP A 185 -2.18 9.02 -13.81
C ASP A 185 -2.62 9.50 -12.41
N PRO A 186 -2.61 10.83 -12.16
CA PRO A 186 -3.03 11.39 -10.89
C PRO A 186 -4.46 11.02 -10.47
N HIS A 187 -5.37 10.73 -11.42
CA HIS A 187 -6.76 10.35 -11.10
C HIS A 187 -6.82 8.95 -10.47
N ALA A 188 -5.97 8.05 -10.95
CA ALA A 188 -5.87 6.69 -10.43
C ALA A 188 -5.31 6.67 -9.00
N ILE A 189 -4.51 7.66 -8.62
CA ILE A 189 -3.93 7.77 -7.27
C ILE A 189 -4.95 8.25 -6.23
N VAL A 190 -6.04 8.90 -6.64
CA VAL A 190 -7.06 9.43 -5.72
C VAL A 190 -7.60 8.36 -4.76
N GLN A 191 -7.85 7.14 -5.27
CA GLN A 191 -8.36 6.03 -4.45
C GLN A 191 -7.40 5.58 -3.33
N HIS A 192 -6.12 5.93 -3.45
CA HIS A 192 -5.07 5.55 -2.50
C HIS A 192 -4.73 6.69 -1.52
N LEU A 193 -5.30 7.89 -1.66
CA LEU A 193 -4.95 9.03 -0.81
C LEU A 193 -5.23 8.75 0.67
N GLN A 194 -6.34 8.08 0.98
CA GLN A 194 -6.67 7.70 2.36
C GLN A 194 -5.72 6.68 2.98
N ASN A 195 -4.93 5.96 2.17
CA ASN A 195 -3.88 5.09 2.70
C ASN A 195 -2.65 5.89 3.15
N VAL A 196 -2.44 7.07 2.58
CA VAL A 196 -1.20 7.86 2.72
C VAL A 196 -1.42 9.15 3.53
N PHE A 197 -2.66 9.59 3.64
CA PHE A 197 -3.10 10.77 4.36
C PHE A 197 -4.20 10.41 5.35
N ASP A 198 -4.14 11.02 6.53
CA ASP A 198 -5.10 10.78 7.60
C ASP A 198 -6.52 11.27 7.21
N SER A 199 -6.62 12.50 6.69
CA SER A 199 -7.92 13.13 6.40
C SER A 199 -8.17 13.45 4.93
N LEU A 200 -7.17 13.36 4.04
CA LEU A 200 -7.36 13.70 2.61
C LEU A 200 -8.03 12.53 1.88
N ALA A 201 -9.31 12.70 1.55
CA ALA A 201 -10.11 11.70 0.84
C ALA A 201 -9.96 11.81 -0.68
N ALA A 202 -9.98 13.04 -1.20
CA ALA A 202 -9.95 13.27 -2.63
C ALA A 202 -9.32 14.62 -2.98
N ILE A 203 -8.95 14.75 -4.25
CA ILE A 203 -8.53 16.00 -4.88
C ILE A 203 -9.41 16.21 -6.09
N THR A 204 -9.87 17.45 -6.29
CA THR A 204 -10.61 17.84 -7.49
C THR A 204 -9.65 18.42 -8.52
N PHE A 205 -9.94 18.18 -9.79
CA PHE A 205 -9.10 18.59 -10.90
C PHE A 205 -9.78 19.64 -11.77
N ASP A 206 -8.97 20.49 -12.39
CA ASP A 206 -9.42 21.49 -13.34
C ASP A 206 -10.04 20.84 -14.59
N ARG A 207 -11.12 21.44 -15.09
CA ARG A 207 -11.87 20.90 -16.25
C ARG A 207 -11.09 20.95 -17.56
N GLN A 208 -10.18 21.92 -17.71
CA GLN A 208 -9.36 22.11 -18.91
C GLN A 208 -7.98 21.46 -18.74
N LYS A 209 -7.37 21.61 -17.56
CA LYS A 209 -6.06 21.02 -17.21
C LYS A 209 -6.25 19.79 -16.34
N LYS A 210 -6.43 18.63 -16.98
CA LYS A 210 -6.76 17.35 -16.30
C LYS A 210 -5.85 16.98 -15.12
N ASN A 211 -4.56 17.33 -15.16
CA ASN A 211 -3.62 16.99 -14.08
C ASN A 211 -3.41 18.14 -13.08
N CYS A 212 -4.25 19.18 -13.12
CA CYS A 212 -4.12 20.33 -12.25
C CYS A 212 -5.14 20.22 -11.12
N ALA A 213 -4.66 20.02 -9.90
CA ALA A 213 -5.46 19.95 -8.70
C ALA A 213 -5.93 21.37 -8.28
N THR A 214 -7.23 21.50 -8.02
CA THR A 214 -7.87 22.78 -7.68
C THR A 214 -8.37 22.84 -6.25
N SER A 215 -8.77 21.72 -5.66
CA SER A 215 -9.26 21.67 -4.27
C SER A 215 -8.94 20.33 -3.63
N MET A 216 -8.70 20.34 -2.31
CA MET A 216 -8.62 19.16 -1.46
C MET A 216 -9.96 18.88 -0.79
N VAL A 217 -10.30 17.61 -0.64
CA VAL A 217 -11.55 17.15 0.00
C VAL A 217 -11.20 16.19 1.11
N ALA A 218 -11.72 16.48 2.31
CA ALA A 218 -11.50 15.68 3.50
C ALA A 218 -12.47 14.50 3.62
N ASN A 219 -12.20 13.57 4.54
CA ASN A 219 -13.03 12.38 4.80
C ASN A 219 -14.47 12.70 5.25
N ASP A 220 -14.67 13.86 5.86
CA ASP A 220 -15.98 14.39 6.28
C ASP A 220 -16.68 15.20 5.18
N ALA A 221 -16.12 15.20 3.96
CA ALA A 221 -16.54 15.96 2.79
C ALA A 221 -16.36 17.49 2.89
N GLU A 222 -15.58 17.99 3.85
CA GLU A 222 -15.12 19.38 3.81
C GLU A 222 -14.19 19.59 2.61
N ALA A 223 -14.46 20.62 1.80
CA ALA A 223 -13.69 20.92 0.61
C ALA A 223 -13.00 22.29 0.75
N VAL A 224 -11.69 22.32 0.52
CA VAL A 224 -10.87 23.54 0.58
C VAL A 224 -10.20 23.75 -0.77
N THR A 225 -10.41 24.91 -1.38
CA THR A 225 -9.77 25.28 -2.65
C THR A 225 -8.33 25.69 -2.40
N PHE A 226 -7.40 25.17 -3.19
CA PHE A 226 -6.00 25.56 -3.10
C PHE A 226 -5.83 27.03 -3.50
N THR A 227 -5.01 27.80 -2.78
CA THR A 227 -4.71 29.19 -3.15
C THR A 227 -4.03 29.28 -4.51
N SER A 228 -3.18 28.28 -4.81
CA SER A 228 -2.54 28.10 -6.11
C SER A 228 -2.78 26.69 -6.60
N ALA A 229 -3.26 26.54 -7.84
CA ALA A 229 -3.51 25.24 -8.43
C ALA A 229 -2.21 24.45 -8.58
N VAL A 230 -2.25 23.15 -8.25
CA VAL A 230 -1.05 22.28 -8.21
C VAL A 230 -1.03 21.40 -9.44
N GLU A 231 0.06 21.43 -10.20
CA GLU A 231 0.20 20.59 -11.38
C GLU A 231 0.84 19.23 -11.02
N LEU A 232 0.06 18.15 -11.12
CA LEU A 232 0.49 16.80 -10.77
C LEU A 232 1.15 16.13 -11.99
N LYS A 233 2.48 16.29 -12.07
CA LYS A 233 3.32 15.74 -13.15
C LYS A 233 4.59 15.13 -12.59
N GLY A 234 5.18 14.23 -13.36
CA GLY A 234 6.43 13.56 -12.98
C GLY A 234 6.18 12.35 -12.11
N ASN A 235 7.08 12.09 -11.16
CA ASN A 235 6.94 10.93 -10.28
C ASN A 235 5.90 11.21 -9.18
N VAL A 236 5.26 10.14 -8.72
CA VAL A 236 4.17 10.22 -7.73
C VAL A 236 4.61 10.80 -6.40
N GLU A 237 5.79 10.44 -5.93
CA GLU A 237 6.35 10.98 -4.70
C GLU A 237 6.59 12.49 -4.77
N ASP A 238 6.99 13.00 -5.94
CA ASP A 238 7.33 14.41 -6.14
C ASP A 238 6.06 15.26 -6.09
N TYR A 239 5.05 14.91 -6.88
CA TYR A 239 3.82 15.70 -6.90
C TYR A 239 2.97 15.49 -5.63
N LEU A 240 3.04 14.34 -4.95
CA LEU A 240 2.37 14.18 -3.66
C LEU A 240 3.04 15.05 -2.58
N ALA A 241 4.36 15.24 -2.65
CA ALA A 241 5.05 16.21 -1.81
C ALA A 241 4.64 17.65 -2.15
N ASP A 242 4.44 17.97 -3.44
CA ASP A 242 3.92 19.29 -3.86
C ASP A 242 2.49 19.52 -3.37
N VAL A 243 1.62 18.49 -3.40
CA VAL A 243 0.28 18.54 -2.80
C VAL A 243 0.38 18.85 -1.31
N VAL A 244 1.25 18.18 -0.56
CA VAL A 244 1.44 18.46 0.88
C VAL A 244 1.83 19.91 1.12
N ARG A 245 2.79 20.44 0.35
CA ARG A 245 3.21 21.85 0.47
C ARG A 245 2.05 22.79 0.16
N ALA A 246 1.32 22.55 -0.93
CA ALA A 246 0.17 23.35 -1.30
C ALA A 246 -0.96 23.30 -0.27
N MET A 247 -1.20 22.16 0.40
CA MET A 247 -2.12 22.06 1.53
C MET A 247 -1.70 22.97 2.68
N GLN A 248 -0.41 22.95 3.04
CA GLN A 248 0.15 23.77 4.12
C GLN A 248 0.08 25.26 3.80
N ASP A 249 0.51 25.64 2.60
CA ASP A 249 0.48 27.03 2.12
C ASP A 249 -0.96 27.55 2.08
N THR A 250 -1.89 26.75 1.54
CA THR A 250 -3.31 27.12 1.49
C THR A 250 -3.90 27.31 2.88
N LEU A 251 -3.65 26.40 3.83
CA LEU A 251 -4.14 26.57 5.19
C LEU A 251 -3.51 27.77 5.89
N GLN A 252 -2.25 28.09 5.59
CA GLN A 252 -1.58 29.28 6.12
C GLN A 252 -2.19 30.58 5.57
N ASP A 253 -2.50 30.63 4.27
CA ASP A 253 -3.14 31.77 3.62
C ASP A 253 -4.56 31.98 4.14
N VAL A 254 -5.35 30.91 4.20
CA VAL A 254 -6.73 30.94 4.73
C VAL A 254 -6.74 31.34 6.20
N CYS A 255 -5.76 30.88 7.00
CA CYS A 255 -5.60 31.31 8.39
C CYS A 255 -5.28 32.82 8.49
N ARG A 256 -4.46 33.35 7.59
CA ARG A 256 -4.10 34.78 7.57
C ARG A 256 -5.27 35.66 7.15
N GLU A 257 -6.04 35.22 6.16
CA GLU A 257 -7.29 35.87 5.75
C GLU A 257 -8.27 35.91 6.92
N CYS A 258 -8.50 34.76 7.57
CA CYS A 258 -9.37 34.68 8.74
C CYS A 258 -8.91 35.64 9.86
N ALA A 259 -7.62 35.67 10.19
CA ALA A 259 -7.09 36.56 11.22
C ALA A 259 -7.32 38.06 10.91
N GLY A 260 -7.27 38.46 9.64
CA GLY A 260 -7.60 39.82 9.21
C GLY A 260 -9.08 40.16 9.41
N ASP A 261 -9.96 39.20 9.19
CA ASP A 261 -11.41 39.37 9.27
C ASP A 261 -11.96 39.24 10.69
N CYS A 262 -11.27 38.54 11.58
CA CYS A 262 -11.68 38.26 12.97
C CYS A 262 -12.03 39.50 13.79
N ALA A 263 -11.39 40.64 13.52
CA ALA A 263 -11.63 41.86 14.29
C ALA A 263 -12.98 42.53 13.99
N ASN A 264 -13.56 42.28 12.81
CA ASN A 264 -14.71 43.03 12.30
C ASN A 264 -15.90 42.15 11.89
N THR A 265 -15.80 40.84 12.09
CA THR A 265 -16.75 39.84 11.56
C THR A 265 -17.39 39.06 12.70
N SER A 266 -18.68 38.70 12.55
CA SER A 266 -19.39 37.89 13.55
C SER A 266 -18.87 36.46 13.59
N CYS A 267 -19.10 35.74 14.69
CA CYS A 267 -18.71 34.34 14.79
C CYS A 267 -19.45 33.50 13.75
N ALA A 268 -20.74 33.77 13.54
CA ALA A 268 -21.55 33.10 12.53
C ALA A 268 -20.99 33.24 11.10
N ASP A 269 -20.53 34.43 10.73
CA ASP A 269 -19.95 34.70 9.41
C ASP A 269 -18.59 33.99 9.24
N ILE A 270 -17.77 33.91 10.29
CA ILE A 270 -16.50 33.18 10.27
C ILE A 270 -16.76 31.69 10.01
N VAL A 271 -17.72 31.10 10.73
CA VAL A 271 -18.09 29.68 10.60
C VAL A 271 -18.61 29.32 9.22
N GLN A 272 -19.27 30.26 8.52
CA GLN A 272 -19.76 30.04 7.17
C GLN A 272 -18.69 30.18 6.09
N ARG A 273 -17.66 31.00 6.33
CA ARG A 273 -16.65 31.36 5.31
C ARG A 273 -15.40 30.49 5.37
N PHE A 274 -15.01 30.02 6.54
CA PHE A 274 -13.73 29.36 6.75
C PHE A 274 -13.88 27.87 7.09
N PRO A 275 -12.88 27.02 6.77
CA PRO A 275 -12.88 25.62 7.17
C PRO A 275 -12.98 25.44 8.68
N ALA A 276 -13.53 24.30 9.13
CA ALA A 276 -13.82 24.02 10.53
C ALA A 276 -12.60 24.23 11.44
N GLN A 277 -11.44 23.70 11.05
CA GLN A 277 -10.21 23.82 11.82
C GLN A 277 -9.72 25.28 11.95
N ILE A 278 -9.92 26.09 10.91
CA ILE A 278 -9.57 27.52 10.94
C ILE A 278 -10.54 28.31 11.83
N CYS A 279 -11.83 27.93 11.83
CA CYS A 279 -12.81 28.52 12.74
C CYS A 279 -12.46 28.23 14.22
N ILE A 280 -12.08 26.99 14.53
CA ILE A 280 -11.62 26.59 15.87
C ILE A 280 -10.43 27.46 16.29
N LEU A 281 -9.44 27.56 15.40
CA LEU A 281 -8.21 28.30 15.64
C LEU A 281 -8.49 29.80 15.86
N SER A 282 -9.36 30.40 15.06
CA SER A 282 -9.81 31.79 15.19
C SER A 282 -10.40 32.07 16.57
N ILE A 283 -11.35 31.25 17.03
CA ILE A 283 -11.99 31.42 18.34
C ILE A 283 -10.99 31.23 19.48
N GLN A 284 -10.09 30.25 19.36
CA GLN A 284 -9.01 30.04 20.34
C GLN A 284 -8.05 31.24 20.40
N PHE A 285 -7.62 31.78 19.27
CA PHE A 285 -6.76 32.97 19.24
C PHE A 285 -7.45 34.19 19.86
N ALA A 286 -8.71 34.44 19.50
CA ALA A 286 -9.48 35.56 20.04
C ALA A 286 -9.63 35.43 21.57
N TRP A 287 -10.01 34.24 22.05
CA TRP A 287 -10.13 33.97 23.48
C TRP A 287 -8.78 34.16 24.20
N THR A 288 -7.69 33.61 23.67
CA THR A 288 -6.35 33.75 24.27
C THR A 288 -5.93 35.22 24.34
N ALA A 289 -6.09 35.97 23.25
CA ALA A 289 -5.73 37.39 23.20
C ALA A 289 -6.56 38.24 24.18
N ASP A 290 -7.88 38.01 24.26
CA ASP A 290 -8.75 38.69 25.22
C ASP A 290 -8.35 38.38 26.67
N ASN A 291 -7.98 37.14 26.98
CA ASN A 291 -7.56 36.76 28.32
C ASN A 291 -6.19 37.33 28.69
N GLU A 292 -5.22 37.32 27.77
CA GLU A 292 -3.89 37.93 28.00
C GLU A 292 -4.00 39.44 28.25
N ASP A 293 -4.79 40.15 27.44
CA ASP A 293 -5.06 41.58 27.61
C ASP A 293 -5.83 41.86 28.92
N GLY A 294 -6.81 41.02 29.23
CA GLY A 294 -7.56 41.08 30.49
C GLY A 294 -6.68 40.89 31.72
N LEU A 295 -5.74 39.94 31.68
CA LEU A 295 -4.74 39.71 32.73
C LEU A 295 -3.79 40.90 32.89
N ALA A 296 -3.34 41.50 31.78
CA ALA A 296 -2.49 42.70 31.82
C ALA A 296 -3.22 43.90 32.45
N LYS A 297 -4.52 44.04 32.18
CA LYS A 297 -5.39 45.12 32.68
C LYS A 297 -5.89 44.91 34.10
N MET A 298 -5.70 43.74 34.71
CA MET A 298 -6.25 43.44 36.04
C MET A 298 -5.78 44.40 37.15
N LYS A 299 -4.58 44.99 36.99
CA LYS A 299 -4.04 45.97 37.94
C LYS A 299 -4.81 47.30 37.93
N THR A 300 -5.46 47.64 36.82
CA THR A 300 -6.18 48.90 36.61
C THR A 300 -7.69 48.72 36.54
N ASP A 301 -8.17 47.58 36.04
CA ASP A 301 -9.59 47.21 35.97
C ASP A 301 -9.83 45.84 36.62
N LYS A 302 -10.48 45.86 37.80
CA LYS A 302 -10.85 44.63 38.54
C LYS A 302 -11.88 43.78 37.80
N ASN A 303 -12.61 44.34 36.83
CA ASN A 303 -13.62 43.63 36.05
C ASN A 303 -13.10 43.10 34.72
N ALA A 304 -11.81 43.31 34.39
CA ALA A 304 -11.24 42.94 33.10
C ALA A 304 -11.50 41.47 32.73
N LEU A 305 -11.18 40.53 33.63
CA LEU A 305 -11.43 39.10 33.42
C LEU A 305 -12.92 38.74 33.39
N ALA A 306 -13.74 39.40 34.21
CA ALA A 306 -15.19 39.19 34.19
C ALA A 306 -15.80 39.62 32.85
N ASN A 307 -15.25 40.67 32.22
CA ASN A 307 -15.65 41.11 30.89
C ASN A 307 -15.17 40.13 29.80
N CYS A 308 -13.96 39.56 29.89
CA CYS A 308 -13.51 38.51 28.98
C CYS A 308 -14.43 37.27 29.04
N ASN A 309 -14.81 36.83 30.25
CA ASN A 309 -15.75 35.71 30.41
C ASN A 309 -17.15 36.02 29.82
N LYS A 310 -17.62 37.26 29.95
CA LYS A 310 -18.87 37.69 29.30
C LYS A 310 -18.77 37.64 27.78
N LYS A 311 -17.63 38.04 27.19
CA LYS A 311 -17.40 37.90 25.74
C LYS A 311 -17.41 36.44 25.31
N ALA A 312 -16.68 35.56 26.00
CA ALA A 312 -16.68 34.11 25.74
C ALA A 312 -18.10 33.51 25.82
N SER A 313 -18.86 33.89 26.84
CA SER A 313 -20.28 33.50 26.99
C SER A 313 -21.14 34.03 25.84
N SER A 314 -20.86 35.22 25.32
CA SER A 314 -21.58 35.78 24.17
C SER A 314 -21.33 34.95 22.91
N VAL A 315 -20.07 34.57 22.64
CA VAL A 315 -19.69 33.69 21.52
C VAL A 315 -20.38 32.33 21.64
N LEU A 316 -20.39 31.74 22.84
CA LEU A 316 -21.09 30.49 23.10
C LEU A 316 -22.59 30.58 22.78
N ASN A 317 -23.26 31.65 23.22
CA ASN A 317 -24.68 31.85 22.94
C ASN A 317 -24.95 32.06 21.45
N GLU A 318 -24.05 32.73 20.73
CA GLU A 318 -24.13 32.88 19.27
C GLU A 318 -24.05 31.51 18.59
N LEU A 319 -23.06 30.68 18.94
CA LEU A 319 -22.92 29.32 18.41
C LEU A 319 -24.14 28.44 18.73
N ILE A 320 -24.69 28.52 19.96
CA ILE A 320 -25.92 27.81 20.33
C ILE A 320 -27.08 28.27 19.45
N SER A 321 -27.21 29.56 19.20
CA SER A 321 -28.29 30.10 18.35
C SER A 321 -28.22 29.56 16.91
N MET A 322 -27.00 29.32 16.39
CA MET A 322 -26.81 28.73 15.07
C MET A 322 -27.36 27.29 14.99
N THR A 323 -27.29 26.51 16.07
CA THR A 323 -27.77 25.10 16.06
C THR A 323 -29.27 24.95 15.84
N VAL A 324 -30.04 26.01 16.12
CA VAL A 324 -31.50 26.09 15.96
C VAL A 324 -31.88 26.41 14.50
N THR A 325 -30.93 26.87 13.69
CA THR A 325 -31.15 27.15 12.26
C THR A 325 -31.01 25.88 11.39
N GLU A 326 -31.42 25.97 10.13
CA GLU A 326 -31.19 24.90 9.16
C GLU A 326 -29.71 24.88 8.72
N LEU A 327 -29.00 23.83 9.12
CA LEU A 327 -27.60 23.60 8.79
C LEU A 327 -27.43 22.29 8.03
N THR A 328 -26.45 22.24 7.12
CA THR A 328 -25.99 20.97 6.54
C THR A 328 -25.45 20.06 7.64
N LYS A 329 -25.38 18.75 7.36
CA LYS A 329 -24.83 17.78 8.32
C LYS A 329 -23.41 18.15 8.75
N LEU A 330 -22.56 18.55 7.79
CA LEU A 330 -21.19 18.99 8.05
C LEU A 330 -21.16 20.25 8.93
N ASN A 331 -21.89 21.30 8.55
CA ASN A 331 -21.90 22.55 9.31
C ASN A 331 -22.45 22.36 10.73
N ARG A 332 -23.43 21.46 10.91
CA ARG A 332 -23.94 21.09 12.23
C ARG A 332 -22.85 20.46 13.10
N THR A 333 -22.13 19.48 12.58
CA THR A 333 -20.99 18.85 13.29
C THR A 333 -19.89 19.87 13.61
N ASN A 334 -19.60 20.80 12.69
CA ASN A 334 -18.61 21.86 12.90
C ASN A 334 -19.03 22.79 14.05
N VAL A 335 -20.28 23.26 14.06
CA VAL A 335 -20.82 24.11 15.14
C VAL A 335 -20.84 23.38 16.48
N GLU A 336 -21.28 22.12 16.52
CA GLU A 336 -21.27 21.29 17.74
C GLU A 336 -19.84 21.13 18.30
N THR A 337 -18.86 20.97 17.41
CA THR A 337 -17.44 20.90 17.79
C THR A 337 -16.95 22.23 18.38
N LEU A 338 -17.32 23.36 17.77
CA LEU A 338 -17.00 24.71 18.28
C LEU A 338 -17.62 24.97 19.65
N ILE A 339 -18.88 24.59 19.85
CA ILE A 339 -19.56 24.68 21.14
C ILE A 339 -18.80 23.89 22.19
N THR A 340 -18.40 22.65 21.88
CA THR A 340 -17.66 21.80 22.81
C THR A 340 -16.35 22.46 23.24
N ILE A 341 -15.60 23.05 22.31
CA ILE A 341 -14.36 23.76 22.61
C ILE A 341 -14.63 25.03 23.44
N GLN A 342 -15.65 25.80 23.07
CA GLN A 342 -16.00 27.04 23.77
C GLN A 342 -16.51 26.80 25.20
N VAL A 343 -17.10 25.64 25.48
CA VAL A 343 -17.49 25.23 26.85
C VAL A 343 -16.27 24.89 27.72
N HIS A 344 -15.17 24.42 27.11
CA HIS A 344 -13.93 24.14 27.83
C HIS A 344 -13.08 25.39 28.10
N GLN A 345 -13.20 26.40 27.24
CA GLN A 345 -12.60 27.74 27.40
C GLN A 345 -13.30 28.55 28.48
#